data_AF-A0A4R2NDL2-F1
#
_entry.id   AF-A0A4R2NDL2-F1
#
_cell.length_a   1.000
_cell.length_b   1.000
_cell.length_c   1.000
_cell.angle_alpha   90.00
_cell.angle_beta   90.00
_cell.angle_gamma   90.00
#
_symmetry.space_group_name_H-M   'P 1'
#
loop_
_entity.id
_entity.type
_entity.pdbx_description
1 polymer ?
#
loop_
_entity_poly.entity_id
_entity_poly.type
_entity_poly.pdbx_seq_one_letter_code
_entity_poly.pdbx_strand_id
1 'polypeptide(L)'
;MTHRLKSEISPILEKEAPEMTQAMNSEPSPTLKEIFEMKKAEGKKEGKVEGRKEITISMLKEGLPIELISKMTKFSITEIWEMKKEV
;
A
#
# COMPACT_ATOMS: atom_id res chain seq x y z
N MET A 1 28.12 -11.45 43.09
CA MET A 1 27.15 -10.35 42.88
C MET A 1 26.64 -9.94 44.26
N THR A 2 26.71 -8.67 44.64
CA THR A 2 26.24 -8.22 45.96
C THR A 2 24.71 -8.35 46.01
N HIS A 3 24.15 -8.81 47.14
CA HIS A 3 22.69 -8.97 47.32
C HIS A 3 21.91 -7.69 47.00
N ARG A 4 22.52 -6.54 47.27
CA ARG A 4 22.01 -5.20 47.01
C ARG A 4 21.82 -4.91 45.52
N LEU A 5 22.77 -5.29 44.67
CA LEU A 5 22.67 -5.07 43.23
C LEU A 5 21.54 -5.92 42.62
N LYS A 6 21.36 -7.15 43.12
CA LYS A 6 20.27 -8.02 42.69
C LYS A 6 18.90 -7.43 43.04
N SER A 7 18.72 -6.94 44.26
CA SER A 7 17.44 -6.33 44.69
C SER A 7 17.09 -5.04 43.94
N GLU A 8 18.10 -4.25 43.56
CA GLU A 8 17.89 -2.98 42.84
C GLU A 8 17.53 -3.22 41.36
N ILE A 9 18.07 -4.27 40.73
CA ILE A 9 17.90 -4.52 39.29
C ILE A 9 16.71 -5.45 38.98
N SER A 10 16.37 -6.39 39.87
CA SER A 10 15.25 -7.33 39.69
C SER A 10 13.93 -6.68 39.22
N PRO A 11 13.41 -5.61 39.86
CA PRO A 11 12.14 -5.01 39.43
C PRO A 11 12.21 -4.35 38.04
N ILE A 12 13.39 -3.90 37.62
CA ILE A 12 13.61 -3.32 36.28
C ILE A 12 13.55 -4.43 35.24
N LEU A 13 14.25 -5.54 35.47
CA LEU A 13 14.26 -6.69 34.57
C LEU A 13 12.89 -7.35 34.43
N GLU A 14 12.14 -7.47 35.53
CA GLU A 14 10.78 -8.03 35.51
C GLU A 14 9.82 -7.23 34.64
N LYS A 15 10.04 -5.92 34.48
CA LYS A 15 9.27 -5.05 33.61
C LYS A 15 9.82 -5.00 32.18
N GLU A 16 11.12 -4.83 32.01
CA GLU A 16 11.75 -4.60 30.70
C GLU A 16 11.91 -5.88 29.86
N ALA A 17 12.10 -7.05 30.49
CA ALA A 17 12.22 -8.31 29.78
C ALA A 17 10.97 -8.71 28.98
N PRO A 18 9.72 -8.62 29.53
CA PRO A 18 8.53 -8.90 28.74
C PRO A 18 8.29 -7.85 27.65
N GLU A 19 8.58 -6.56 27.90
CA GLU A 19 8.49 -5.50 26.89
C GLU A 19 9.46 -5.73 25.72
N MET A 20 10.70 -6.13 26.03
CA MET A 20 11.70 -6.50 25.03
C MET A 20 11.29 -7.73 24.23
N THR A 21 10.75 -8.75 24.90
CA THR A 21 10.24 -9.97 24.25
C THR A 21 9.07 -9.64 23.31
N GLN A 22 8.17 -8.75 23.73
CA GLN A 22 7.06 -8.28 22.91
C GLN A 22 7.56 -7.48 21.69
N ALA A 23 8.55 -6.62 21.86
CA ALA A 23 9.18 -5.88 20.77
C ALA A 23 9.88 -6.81 19.76
N MET A 24 10.55 -7.86 20.23
CA MET A 24 11.21 -8.87 19.37
C MET A 24 10.22 -9.74 18.59
N ASN A 25 9.03 -10.00 19.17
CA ASN A 25 7.97 -10.78 18.53
C ASN A 25 7.07 -9.93 17.61
N SER A 26 7.22 -8.61 17.65
CA SER A 26 6.48 -7.69 16.77
C SER A 26 7.12 -7.70 15.38
N GLU A 27 6.32 -7.50 14.33
CA GLU A 27 6.87 -7.37 12.98
C GLU A 27 7.88 -6.21 12.95
N PRO A 28 9.11 -6.44 12.43
CA PRO A 28 10.10 -5.39 12.36
C PRO A 28 9.56 -4.26 11.47
N SER A 29 9.83 -3.01 11.88
CA SER A 29 9.45 -1.87 11.06
C SER A 29 10.16 -1.95 9.70
N PRO A 30 9.48 -1.58 8.60
CA PRO A 30 10.11 -1.56 7.29
C PRO A 30 11.32 -0.65 7.27
N THR A 31 12.38 -1.10 6.61
CA THR A 31 13.55 -0.28 6.31
C THR A 31 13.19 0.82 5.31
N LEU A 32 14.00 1.88 5.25
CA LEU A 32 13.81 2.96 4.26
C LEU A 32 13.81 2.43 2.81
N LYS A 33 14.61 1.39 2.54
CA LYS A 33 14.65 0.73 1.23
C LYS A 33 13.31 0.07 0.91
N GLU A 34 12.76 -0.71 1.83
CA GLU A 34 11.46 -1.36 1.67
C GLU A 34 10.34 -0.32 1.50
N ILE A 35 10.36 0.76 2.28
CA ILE A 35 9.42 1.88 2.12
C ILE A 35 9.49 2.47 0.71
N PHE A 36 10.71 2.70 0.21
CA PHE A 36 10.89 3.25 -1.14
C PHE A 36 10.41 2.29 -2.23
N GLU A 37 10.70 0.98 -2.11
CA GLU A 37 10.24 -0.02 -3.05
C GLU A 37 8.72 -0.17 -3.05
N MET A 38 8.08 -0.13 -1.88
CA MET A 38 6.63 -0.13 -1.73
C MET A 38 6.01 1.08 -2.44
N LYS A 39 6.49 2.30 -2.15
CA LYS A 39 5.99 3.54 -2.79
C LYS A 39 6.20 3.54 -4.31
N LYS A 40 7.35 3.03 -4.77
CA LYS A 40 7.63 2.90 -6.21
C LYS A 40 6.65 1.92 -6.89
N ALA A 41 6.33 0.82 -6.22
CA ALA A 41 5.37 -0.15 -6.74
C ALA A 41 3.94 0.42 -6.78
N GLU A 42 3.55 1.18 -5.75
CA GLU A 42 2.27 1.92 -5.70
C GLU A 42 2.18 2.92 -6.85
N GLY A 43 3.16 3.83 -6.98
CA GLY A 43 3.14 4.82 -8.06
C GLY A 43 3.11 4.20 -9.47
N LYS A 44 3.78 3.05 -9.66
CA LYS A 44 3.71 2.32 -10.94
C LYS A 44 2.31 1.71 -11.19
N LYS A 45 1.60 1.28 -10.14
CA LYS A 45 0.23 0.78 -10.26
C LYS A 45 -0.72 1.92 -10.59
N GLU A 46 -0.60 3.05 -9.89
CA GLU A 46 -1.41 4.25 -10.10
C GLU A 46 -1.24 4.78 -11.52
N GLY A 47 -0.01 5.03 -11.97
CA GLY A 47 0.23 5.53 -13.33
C GLY A 47 -0.27 4.60 -14.43
N LYS A 48 -0.27 3.28 -14.20
CA LYS A 48 -0.89 2.32 -15.14
C LYS A 48 -2.42 2.43 -15.18
N VAL A 49 -3.07 2.73 -14.06
CA VAL A 49 -4.53 2.91 -14.00
C VAL A 49 -4.91 4.24 -14.64
N GLU A 50 -4.21 5.32 -14.30
CA GLU A 50 -4.41 6.65 -14.86
C GLU A 50 -4.24 6.65 -16.38
N GLY A 51 -3.13 6.10 -16.90
CA GLY A 51 -2.94 6.01 -18.35
C GLY A 51 -4.04 5.22 -19.08
N ARG A 52 -4.60 4.17 -18.45
CA ARG A 52 -5.76 3.46 -19.02
C ARG A 52 -7.03 4.32 -19.00
N LYS A 53 -7.24 5.13 -17.96
CA LYS A 53 -8.38 6.07 -17.89
C LYS A 53 -8.26 7.14 -18.96
N GLU A 54 -7.08 7.74 -19.14
CA GLU A 54 -6.83 8.74 -20.18
C GLU A 54 -7.12 8.20 -21.58
N ILE A 55 -6.61 6.98 -21.88
CA ILE A 55 -6.90 6.31 -23.15
C ILE A 55 -8.40 6.04 -23.30
N THR A 56 -9.07 5.59 -22.25
CA THR A 56 -10.53 5.35 -22.25
C THR A 56 -11.31 6.63 -22.57
N ILE A 57 -10.91 7.76 -21.98
CA ILE A 57 -11.51 9.08 -22.26
C ILE A 57 -11.28 9.49 -23.71
N SER A 58 -10.06 9.29 -24.25
CA SER A 58 -9.77 9.57 -25.67
C SER A 58 -10.65 8.72 -26.58
N MET A 59 -10.78 7.43 -26.29
CA MET A 59 -11.62 6.50 -27.07
C MET A 59 -13.10 6.89 -27.04
N LEU A 60 -13.60 7.34 -25.87
CA LEU A 60 -14.96 7.84 -25.74
C LEU A 60 -15.20 9.11 -26.57
N LYS A 61 -14.24 10.05 -26.58
CA LYS A 61 -14.28 11.27 -27.41
C LYS A 61 -14.27 10.96 -28.91
N GLU A 62 -13.55 9.92 -29.31
CA GLU A 62 -13.54 9.42 -30.69
C GLU A 62 -14.82 8.65 -31.08
N GLY A 63 -15.75 8.43 -30.15
CA GLY A 63 -17.03 7.77 -30.41
C GLY A 63 -16.92 6.25 -30.56
N LEU A 64 -15.86 5.63 -30.02
CA LEU A 64 -15.69 4.18 -30.09
C LEU A 64 -16.78 3.44 -29.28
N PRO A 65 -17.22 2.25 -29.71
CA PRO A 65 -18.22 1.46 -28.99
C PRO A 65 -17.74 1.08 -27.58
N ILE A 66 -18.61 1.22 -26.58
CA ILE A 66 -18.30 0.96 -25.17
C ILE A 66 -17.83 -0.50 -24.95
N GLU A 67 -18.40 -1.46 -25.67
CA GLU A 67 -17.99 -2.87 -25.62
C GLU A 67 -16.54 -3.08 -26.08
N LEU A 68 -16.12 -2.35 -27.12
CA LEU A 68 -14.76 -2.39 -27.63
C LEU A 68 -13.79 -1.76 -26.64
N ILE A 69 -14.16 -0.60 -26.07
CA ILE A 69 -13.37 0.08 -25.05
C ILE A 69 -13.18 -0.84 -23.84
N SER A 70 -14.25 -1.47 -23.34
CA SER A 70 -14.22 -2.41 -22.22
C SER A 70 -13.23 -3.56 -22.45
N LYS A 71 -13.24 -4.15 -23.66
CA LYS A 71 -12.32 -5.22 -24.03
C LYS A 71 -10.85 -4.78 -24.04
N MET A 72 -10.57 -3.54 -24.45
CA MET A 72 -9.20 -3.03 -24.62
C MET A 72 -8.61 -2.50 -23.31
N THR A 73 -9.41 -1.82 -22.50
CA THR A 73 -8.93 -1.10 -21.30
C THR A 73 -9.13 -1.90 -20.01
N LYS A 74 -9.90 -3.00 -20.10
CA LYS A 74 -10.31 -3.88 -19.00
C LYS A 74 -11.18 -3.20 -17.94
N PHE A 75 -11.74 -2.03 -18.26
CA PHE A 75 -12.79 -1.43 -17.46
C PHE A 75 -14.13 -2.11 -17.75
N SER A 76 -14.97 -2.21 -16.72
CA SER A 76 -16.35 -2.62 -16.86
C SER A 76 -17.15 -1.59 -17.65
N ILE A 77 -18.23 -2.05 -18.27
CA ILE A 77 -19.16 -1.18 -19.00
C ILE A 77 -19.70 -0.08 -18.10
N THR A 78 -19.96 -0.38 -16.82
CA THR A 78 -20.43 0.58 -15.81
C THR A 78 -19.41 1.67 -15.53
N GLU A 79 -18.14 1.32 -15.32
CA GLU A 79 -17.06 2.29 -15.09
C GLU A 79 -16.88 3.20 -16.32
N ILE A 80 -16.98 2.64 -17.53
CA ILE A 80 -16.88 3.43 -18.78
C ILE A 80 -18.07 4.38 -18.92
N TRP A 81 -19.27 3.97 -18.51
CA TRP A 81 -20.45 4.84 -18.49
C TRP A 81 -20.31 5.99 -17.51
N GLU A 82 -19.69 5.76 -16.36
CA GLU A 82 -19.36 6.83 -15.41
C GLU A 82 -18.34 7.79 -16.01
N MET A 83 -17.25 7.29 -16.59
CA MET A 83 -16.25 8.12 -17.28
C MET A 83 -16.87 8.93 -18.43
N LYS A 84 -17.85 8.37 -19.15
CA LYS A 84 -18.56 9.08 -20.22
C LYS A 84 -19.37 10.28 -19.72
N LYS A 85 -19.83 10.29 -18.47
CA LYS A 85 -20.54 11.45 -17.90
C LYS A 85 -19.61 12.61 -17.58
N GLU A 86 -18.33 12.33 -17.41
CA GLU A 86 -17.29 13.31 -17.05
C GLU A 86 -16.59 13.91 -18.29
N VAL A 87 -16.98 13.50 -19.50
CA VAL A 87 -16.40 13.87 -20.80
C VAL A 87 -17.40 14.66 -21.62
#